data_AF-A0A6G1YQJ0-F1
#
_entry.id   AF-A0A6G1YQJ0-F1
#
_cell.length_a   1.000
_cell.length_b   1.000
_cell.length_c   1.000
_cell.angle_alpha   90.00
_cell.angle_beta   90.00
_cell.angle_gamma   90.00
#
_symmetry.space_group_name_H-M   'P 1'
#
loop_
_entity.id
_entity.type
_entity.pdbx_description
1 polymer ?
#
loop_
_entity_poly.entity_id
_entity_poly.type
_entity_poly.pdbx_seq_one_letter_code
_entity_poly.pdbx_strand_id
1 'polypeptide(L)'
;MKSRRRIIQALIASAIAIIIITVMPLEAHSQYTYQSSLIQKQRGSINGTGIGGVGTTFNKVVLLSFDDNLRGDFIYAKPILDKYGFKATFFIICNKTGISGTTRFLNRTNWQDIAAMQKDGMDIQSHTMNHRHLNHLSTNALNFEIGGSKQCLANHGYHATTFAYPYNEGSNNATVVNVVAKYYS
;
A
#
# COMPACT_ATOMS: atom_id res chain seq x y z
N MET A 1 17.14 28.61 -12.86
CA MET A 1 15.75 28.15 -12.57
C MET A 1 15.55 26.63 -12.49
N LYS A 2 16.39 25.77 -13.13
CA LYS A 2 16.25 24.30 -13.10
C LYS A 2 16.62 23.61 -11.77
N SER A 3 17.50 24.18 -10.92
CA SER A 3 17.93 23.53 -9.67
C SER A 3 16.91 23.65 -8.53
N ARG A 4 16.18 24.77 -8.43
CA ARG A 4 15.18 25.00 -7.37
C ARG A 4 14.00 24.03 -7.42
N ARG A 5 13.60 23.56 -8.61
CA ARG A 5 12.49 22.60 -8.78
C ARG A 5 12.86 21.16 -8.40
N ARG A 6 14.13 20.75 -8.56
CA ARG A 6 14.61 19.44 -8.09
C ARG A 6 14.67 19.37 -6.56
N ILE A 7 15.02 20.49 -5.93
CA ILE A 7 15.04 20.63 -4.46
C ILE A 7 13.61 20.50 -3.90
N ILE A 8 12.60 21.14 -4.50
CA ILE A 8 11.21 21.07 -4.02
C ILE A 8 10.61 19.65 -4.11
N GLN A 9 10.91 18.87 -5.15
CA GLN A 9 10.38 17.50 -5.29
C GLN A 9 11.05 16.50 -4.35
N ALA A 10 12.38 16.60 -4.17
CA ALA A 10 13.08 15.84 -3.14
C ALA A 10 12.58 16.24 -1.74
N LEU A 11 12.26 17.52 -1.52
CA LEU A 11 11.67 18.00 -0.29
C LEU A 11 10.24 17.49 -0.06
N ILE A 12 9.42 17.21 -1.06
CA ILE A 12 8.03 16.72 -0.85
C ILE A 12 8.02 15.22 -0.52
N ALA A 13 8.77 14.39 -1.24
CA ALA A 13 8.89 12.96 -0.92
C ALA A 13 9.66 12.75 0.39
N SER A 14 10.73 13.52 0.61
CA SER A 14 11.41 13.54 1.91
C SER A 14 10.53 14.17 2.97
N ALA A 15 9.68 15.16 2.69
CA ALA A 15 8.75 15.71 3.69
C ALA A 15 7.64 14.71 4.04
N ILE A 16 7.15 13.88 3.13
CA ILE A 16 6.16 12.85 3.50
C ILE A 16 6.83 11.81 4.40
N ALA A 17 8.02 11.32 4.05
CA ALA A 17 8.79 10.41 4.91
C ALA A 17 9.22 11.08 6.24
N ILE A 18 9.72 12.32 6.21
CA ILE A 18 10.16 13.12 7.37
C ILE A 18 8.96 13.53 8.23
N ILE A 19 7.80 13.88 7.67
CA ILE A 19 6.57 14.15 8.43
C ILE A 19 6.13 12.88 9.14
N ILE A 20 6.08 11.74 8.45
CA ILE A 20 5.79 10.44 9.07
C ILE A 20 6.80 10.12 10.21
N ILE A 21 8.09 10.41 10.01
CA ILE A 21 9.18 10.26 11.00
C ILE A 21 9.17 11.37 12.08
N THR A 22 8.41 12.46 11.96
CA THR A 22 8.40 13.55 12.97
C THR A 22 7.12 13.60 13.79
N VAL A 23 6.00 13.03 13.29
CA VAL A 23 4.76 12.88 14.08
C VAL A 23 4.70 11.59 14.91
N MET A 24 5.69 10.70 14.79
CA MET A 24 5.79 9.48 15.57
C MET A 24 6.89 9.59 16.66
N PRO A 25 6.71 8.99 17.85
CA PRO A 25 7.82 8.81 18.79
C PRO A 25 8.85 7.85 18.20
N LEU A 26 10.13 8.07 18.54
CA LEU A 26 11.31 7.35 18.01
C LEU A 26 11.17 5.82 17.98
N GLU A 27 10.39 5.23 18.88
CA GLU A 27 10.13 3.79 18.97
C GLU A 27 9.26 3.25 17.82
N ALA A 28 8.41 4.08 17.20
CA ALA A 28 7.56 3.71 16.08
C ALA A 28 8.26 3.86 14.71
N HIS A 29 9.43 4.50 14.65
CA HIS A 29 10.17 4.73 13.40
C HIS A 29 10.73 3.44 12.81
N SER A 30 11.20 2.49 13.63
CA SER A 30 11.79 1.24 13.13
C SER A 30 10.78 0.35 12.38
N GLN A 31 9.50 0.43 12.75
CA GLN A 31 8.43 -0.39 12.17
C GLN A 31 7.84 0.23 10.90
N TYR A 32 7.71 1.55 10.85
CA TYR A 32 7.15 2.26 9.69
C TYR A 32 8.16 2.44 8.55
N THR A 33 9.46 2.50 8.87
CA THR A 33 10.55 2.58 7.87
C THR A 33 10.61 1.32 6.98
N TYR A 34 10.03 0.20 7.42
CA TYR A 34 10.00 -1.05 6.66
C TYR A 34 8.88 -1.10 5.59
N GLN A 35 7.93 -0.16 5.61
CA GLN A 35 6.67 -0.25 4.86
C GLN A 35 6.54 0.77 3.70
N SER A 36 7.61 1.48 3.34
CA SER A 36 7.56 2.41 2.19
C SER A 36 8.48 1.96 1.05
N SER A 37 7.93 1.22 0.09
CA SER A 37 8.58 1.10 -1.22
C SER A 37 8.29 2.40 -2.01
N LEU A 38 9.23 3.33 -1.99
CA LEU A 38 9.09 4.62 -2.69
C LEU A 38 9.62 4.54 -4.12
N ILE A 39 8.74 4.70 -5.11
CA ILE A 39 9.15 5.20 -6.44
C ILE A 39 8.22 6.34 -6.84
N GLN A 40 8.68 7.59 -6.76
CA GLN A 40 7.97 8.74 -7.32
C GLN A 40 8.67 9.33 -8.56
N LYS A 41 7.93 9.61 -9.65
CA LYS A 41 8.28 10.68 -10.61
C LYS A 41 7.06 11.15 -11.41
N GLN A 42 6.80 12.46 -11.40
CA GLN A 42 5.72 13.10 -12.16
C GLN A 42 6.25 13.98 -13.31
N ARG A 43 5.35 14.17 -14.29
CA ARG A 43 5.51 14.74 -15.64
C ARG A 43 6.36 16.02 -15.72
N GLY A 44 7.43 15.95 -16.51
CA GLY A 44 8.08 17.12 -17.09
C GLY A 44 8.22 16.89 -18.59
N SER A 45 7.53 17.69 -19.41
CA SER A 45 7.80 17.74 -20.84
C SER A 45 9.20 18.32 -21.05
N ILE A 46 10.09 17.53 -21.64
CA ILE A 46 11.37 18.02 -22.14
C ILE A 46 11.17 18.43 -23.59
N ASN A 47 10.91 19.72 -23.83
CA ASN A 47 11.02 20.28 -25.17
C ASN A 47 12.51 20.37 -25.52
N GLY A 48 13.08 19.27 -26.01
CA GLY A 48 14.37 19.25 -26.69
C GLY A 48 14.16 19.54 -28.16
N THR A 49 14.47 20.75 -28.61
CA THR A 49 14.62 21.08 -30.03
C THR A 49 15.90 20.42 -30.53
N GLY A 50 15.76 19.26 -31.19
CA GLY A 50 16.87 18.51 -31.75
C GLY A 50 16.39 17.39 -32.67
N ILE A 51 16.17 17.74 -33.94
CA ILE A 51 16.29 16.93 -35.17
C ILE A 51 15.92 15.43 -35.06
N GLY A 52 14.76 15.05 -35.61
CA GLY A 52 14.56 13.74 -36.25
C GLY A 52 14.30 12.50 -35.40
N GLY A 53 13.88 12.62 -34.13
CA GLY A 53 13.47 11.47 -33.31
C GLY A 53 12.03 11.59 -32.84
N VAL A 54 11.21 10.56 -33.06
CA VAL A 54 9.88 10.42 -32.41
C VAL A 54 10.08 10.53 -30.90
N GLY A 55 9.75 11.68 -30.32
CA GLY A 55 9.93 11.95 -28.90
C GLY A 55 8.94 11.14 -28.08
N THR A 56 9.33 9.96 -27.63
CA THR A 56 8.56 9.15 -26.69
C THR A 56 8.55 9.84 -25.32
N THR A 57 7.49 10.56 -24.99
CA THR A 57 7.25 11.05 -23.62
C THR A 57 6.94 9.87 -22.71
N PHE A 58 7.93 9.39 -21.96
CA PHE A 58 7.68 8.39 -20.93
C PHE A 58 6.88 9.02 -19.77
N ASN A 59 5.58 8.70 -19.69
CA ASN A 59 4.79 8.96 -18.50
C ASN A 59 5.35 8.08 -17.38
N LYS A 60 5.86 8.72 -16.34
CA LYS A 60 6.29 8.01 -15.14
C LYS A 60 5.11 7.90 -14.19
N VAL A 61 4.91 6.69 -13.70
CA VAL A 61 3.78 6.29 -12.84
C VAL A 61 4.33 5.91 -11.48
N VAL A 62 3.51 6.13 -10.46
CA VAL A 62 3.81 5.91 -9.05
C VAL A 62 2.61 5.23 -8.45
N LEU A 63 2.83 4.11 -7.76
CA LEU A 63 1.84 3.47 -6.92
C LEU A 63 2.18 3.77 -5.47
N LEU A 64 1.18 4.20 -4.71
CA LEU A 64 1.28 4.34 -3.26
C LEU A 64 0.50 3.19 -2.65
N SER A 65 1.14 2.39 -1.82
CA SER A 65 0.50 1.27 -1.14
C SER A 65 0.81 1.27 0.35
N PHE A 66 -0.15 0.79 1.13
CA PHE A 66 -0.06 0.64 2.58
C PHE A 66 -0.52 -0.77 2.96
N ASP A 67 0.31 -1.47 3.70
CA ASP A 67 0.03 -2.82 4.16
C ASP A 67 -0.46 -2.83 5.61
N ASP A 68 -1.03 -3.96 6.00
CA ASP A 68 -1.45 -4.27 7.36
C ASP A 68 -2.58 -3.43 7.98
N ASN A 69 -3.25 -2.57 7.22
CA ASN A 69 -4.38 -1.76 7.70
C ASN A 69 -4.12 -1.08 9.07
N LEU A 70 -2.95 -0.45 9.23
CA LEU A 70 -2.64 0.31 10.45
C LEU A 70 -3.54 1.53 10.56
N ARG A 71 -4.08 1.76 11.76
CA ARG A 71 -4.97 2.90 12.02
C ARG A 71 -4.27 4.25 11.83
N GLY A 72 -2.94 4.28 11.97
CA GLY A 72 -2.13 5.44 11.66
C GLY A 72 -2.23 5.87 10.19
N ASP A 73 -2.40 4.93 9.26
CA ASP A 73 -2.49 5.24 7.83
C ASP A 73 -3.78 6.03 7.54
N PHE A 74 -4.87 5.67 8.23
CA PHE A 74 -6.13 6.41 8.16
C PHE A 74 -6.04 7.78 8.83
N ILE A 75 -5.47 7.86 10.03
CA ILE A 75 -5.46 9.10 10.83
C ILE A 75 -4.45 10.13 10.30
N TYR A 76 -3.32 9.68 9.76
CA TYR A 76 -2.21 10.56 9.39
C TYR A 76 -1.91 10.55 7.89
N ALA A 77 -1.80 9.37 7.27
CA ALA A 77 -1.40 9.29 5.86
C ALA A 77 -2.53 9.73 4.91
N LYS A 78 -3.76 9.27 5.13
CA LYS A 78 -4.91 9.62 4.28
C LYS A 78 -5.19 11.13 4.19
N PRO A 79 -5.20 11.92 5.28
CA PRO A 79 -5.34 13.38 5.17
C PRO A 79 -4.24 14.04 4.33
N ILE A 80 -3.02 13.50 4.34
CA ILE A 80 -1.92 13.97 3.50
C ILE A 80 -2.19 13.60 2.04
N LEU A 81 -2.62 12.37 1.76
CA LEU A 81 -2.99 11.94 0.41
C LEU A 81 -4.11 12.84 -0.15
N ASP A 82 -5.16 13.08 0.62
CA ASP A 82 -6.29 13.93 0.23
C ASP A 82 -5.85 15.37 -0.05
N LYS A 83 -5.00 15.95 0.83
CA LYS A 83 -4.44 17.30 0.66
C LYS A 83 -3.72 17.49 -0.68
N TYR A 84 -3.08 16.45 -1.19
CA TYR A 84 -2.34 16.49 -2.46
C TYR A 84 -3.08 15.83 -3.63
N GLY A 85 -4.32 15.37 -3.42
CA GLY A 85 -5.13 14.72 -4.46
C GLY A 85 -4.59 13.36 -4.90
N PHE A 86 -3.82 12.67 -4.05
CA PHE A 86 -3.31 11.34 -4.33
C PHE A 86 -4.28 10.25 -3.91
N LYS A 87 -4.28 9.15 -4.67
CA LYS A 87 -4.94 7.89 -4.32
C LYS A 87 -3.88 6.84 -4.01
N ALA A 88 -4.24 5.91 -3.14
CA ALA A 88 -3.38 4.82 -2.71
C ALA A 88 -4.19 3.52 -2.60
N THR A 89 -3.46 2.41 -2.63
CA THR A 89 -3.98 1.07 -2.38
C THR A 89 -3.70 0.66 -0.94
N PHE A 90 -4.70 0.13 -0.24
CA PHE A 90 -4.58 -0.37 1.12
C PHE A 90 -4.82 -1.88 1.13
N PHE A 91 -3.83 -2.63 1.60
CA PHE A 91 -3.88 -4.08 1.70
C PHE A 91 -4.34 -4.50 3.10
N ILE A 92 -5.51 -5.14 3.16
CA ILE A 92 -6.23 -5.41 4.40
C ILE A 92 -5.98 -6.83 4.90
N ILE A 93 -5.62 -6.95 6.18
CA ILE A 93 -5.60 -8.24 6.89
C ILE A 93 -6.95 -8.42 7.59
N CYS A 94 -7.80 -9.29 7.03
CA CYS A 94 -9.21 -9.38 7.42
C CYS A 94 -9.45 -9.61 8.92
N ASN A 95 -8.77 -10.58 9.54
CA ASN A 95 -8.96 -10.89 10.96
C ASN A 95 -8.25 -9.91 11.90
N LYS A 96 -7.50 -8.94 11.37
CA LYS A 96 -6.90 -7.87 12.18
C LYS A 96 -7.71 -6.58 12.15
N THR A 97 -8.67 -6.42 11.24
CA THR A 97 -9.49 -5.21 11.13
C THR A 97 -10.22 -4.90 12.44
N GLY A 98 -10.05 -3.67 12.93
CA GLY A 98 -10.66 -3.18 14.18
C GLY A 98 -10.01 -3.68 15.47
N ILE A 99 -8.94 -4.48 15.42
CA ILE A 99 -8.23 -4.94 16.61
C ILE A 99 -7.38 -3.79 17.20
N SER A 100 -7.42 -3.67 18.53
CA SER A 100 -6.48 -2.82 19.29
C SER A 100 -5.18 -3.58 19.53
N GLY A 101 -4.05 -2.98 19.16
CA GLY A 101 -2.73 -3.57 19.37
C GLY A 101 -2.24 -3.37 20.80
N THR A 102 -1.06 -3.92 21.10
CA THR A 102 -0.38 -3.70 22.40
C THR A 102 0.00 -2.24 22.63
N THR A 103 0.10 -1.46 21.56
CA THR A 103 0.24 -0.01 21.59
C THR A 103 -0.75 0.62 20.62
N ARG A 104 -1.06 1.90 20.82
CA ARG A 104 -1.94 2.66 19.91
C ARG A 104 -1.45 2.69 18.45
N PHE A 105 -0.15 2.51 18.23
CA PHE A 105 0.45 2.49 16.88
C PHE A 105 0.18 1.18 16.14
N LEU A 106 -0.15 0.12 16.88
CA LEU A 106 -0.49 -1.19 16.34
C LEU A 106 -2.01 -1.40 16.26
N ASN A 107 -2.80 -0.36 16.57
CA ASN A 107 -4.24 -0.39 16.32
C ASN A 107 -4.49 -0.52 14.82
N ARG A 108 -5.50 -1.31 14.49
CA ARG A 108 -5.90 -1.58 13.11
C ARG A 108 -7.13 -0.76 12.78
N THR A 109 -7.17 -0.26 11.54
CA THR A 109 -8.33 0.45 11.00
C THR A 109 -9.55 -0.48 11.07
N ASN A 110 -10.72 0.07 11.43
CA ASN A 110 -11.98 -0.69 11.46
C ASN A 110 -12.69 -0.64 10.09
N TRP A 111 -13.74 -1.43 9.91
CA TRP A 111 -14.46 -1.50 8.65
C TRP A 111 -15.18 -0.19 8.27
N GLN A 112 -15.65 0.59 9.24
CA GLN A 112 -16.27 1.89 9.00
C GLN A 112 -15.28 2.89 8.38
N ASP A 113 -14.07 2.94 8.95
CA ASP A 113 -12.98 3.78 8.45
C ASP A 113 -12.52 3.30 7.06
N ILE A 114 -12.41 1.98 6.83
CA ILE A 114 -12.10 1.42 5.50
C ILE A 114 -13.15 1.81 4.46
N ALA A 115 -14.44 1.75 4.82
CA ALA A 115 -15.52 2.17 3.93
C ALA A 115 -15.44 3.67 3.60
N ALA A 116 -15.07 4.51 4.56
CA ALA A 116 -14.81 5.92 4.32
C ALA A 116 -13.62 6.14 3.37
N MET A 117 -12.52 5.40 3.54
CA MET A 117 -11.39 5.45 2.61
C MET A 117 -11.80 5.09 1.18
N GLN A 118 -12.57 4.01 1.01
CA GLN A 118 -13.04 3.57 -0.29
C GLN A 118 -14.01 4.57 -0.94
N LYS A 119 -14.91 5.17 -0.16
CA LYS A 119 -15.82 6.23 -0.64
C LYS A 119 -15.04 7.44 -1.16
N ASP A 120 -13.91 7.74 -0.54
CA ASP A 120 -13.01 8.81 -0.98
C ASP A 120 -12.09 8.40 -2.14
N GLY A 121 -12.29 7.21 -2.72
CA GLY A 121 -11.58 6.72 -3.90
C GLY A 121 -10.22 6.07 -3.63
N MET A 122 -9.94 5.67 -2.38
CA MET A 122 -8.82 4.78 -2.10
C MET A 122 -9.15 3.36 -2.57
N ASP A 123 -8.14 2.63 -3.00
CA ASP A 123 -8.26 1.26 -3.48
C ASP A 123 -8.05 0.28 -2.32
N ILE A 124 -8.90 -0.76 -2.22
CA ILE A 124 -8.90 -1.71 -1.09
C ILE A 124 -8.61 -3.12 -1.63
N GLN A 125 -7.50 -3.71 -1.18
CA GLN A 125 -6.97 -4.96 -1.71
C GLN A 125 -6.60 -5.93 -0.57
N SER A 126 -6.19 -7.16 -0.91
CA SER A 126 -6.05 -8.23 0.08
C SER A 126 -4.63 -8.41 0.63
N HIS A 127 -4.52 -8.61 1.95
CA HIS A 127 -3.29 -8.99 2.64
C HIS A 127 -3.45 -10.22 3.53
N THR A 128 -4.17 -11.25 3.05
CA THR A 128 -4.50 -12.49 3.77
C THR A 128 -5.50 -12.35 4.92
N MET A 129 -5.89 -13.47 5.53
CA MET A 129 -6.78 -13.48 6.68
C MET A 129 -6.04 -13.06 7.95
N ASN A 130 -4.84 -13.59 8.20
CA ASN A 130 -4.15 -13.46 9.49
C ASN A 130 -2.70 -12.97 9.41
N HIS A 131 -2.16 -12.71 8.21
CA HIS A 131 -0.77 -12.28 7.99
C HIS A 131 0.25 -13.35 8.42
N ARG A 132 0.07 -14.56 7.91
CA ARG A 132 0.96 -15.72 8.16
C ARG A 132 2.02 -15.85 7.07
N HIS A 133 3.17 -16.42 7.43
CA HIS A 133 4.23 -16.82 6.50
C HIS A 133 3.74 -17.94 5.57
N LEU A 134 3.41 -17.59 4.32
CA LEU A 134 2.69 -18.48 3.41
C LEU A 134 3.48 -19.74 3.02
N ASN A 135 4.82 -19.66 2.96
CA ASN A 135 5.67 -20.81 2.61
C ASN A 135 5.61 -21.96 3.62
N HIS A 136 5.14 -21.71 4.83
CA HIS A 136 5.08 -22.69 5.92
C HIS A 136 3.69 -23.28 6.12
N LEU A 137 2.77 -23.02 5.18
CA LEU A 137 1.39 -23.45 5.28
C LEU A 137 1.09 -24.64 4.37
N SER A 138 0.20 -25.52 4.85
CA SER A 138 -0.43 -26.52 3.99
C SER A 138 -1.33 -25.84 2.95
N THR A 139 -1.65 -26.53 1.86
CA THR A 139 -2.58 -26.03 0.84
C THR A 139 -3.95 -25.64 1.43
N ASN A 140 -4.46 -26.37 2.41
CA ASN A 140 -5.72 -26.01 3.08
C ASN A 140 -5.60 -24.69 3.85
N ALA A 141 -4.49 -24.50 4.58
CA ALA A 141 -4.23 -23.25 5.27
C ALA A 141 -3.99 -22.09 4.28
N LEU A 142 -3.37 -22.33 3.13
CA LEU A 142 -3.24 -21.35 2.05
C LEU A 142 -4.61 -20.95 1.48
N ASN A 143 -5.52 -21.89 1.22
CA ASN A 143 -6.88 -21.57 0.75
C ASN A 143 -7.64 -20.73 1.77
N PHE A 144 -7.46 -20.99 3.07
CA PHE A 144 -8.04 -20.15 4.11
C PHE A 144 -7.43 -18.75 4.14
N GLU A 145 -6.10 -18.63 4.18
CA GLU A 145 -5.43 -17.32 4.23
C GLU A 145 -5.71 -16.47 2.99
N ILE A 146 -5.64 -17.07 1.79
CA ILE A 146 -5.72 -16.37 0.51
C ILE A 146 -7.18 -16.27 0.07
N GLY A 147 -7.86 -17.40 -0.14
CA GLY A 147 -9.25 -17.42 -0.60
C GLY A 147 -10.24 -16.86 0.42
N GLY A 148 -10.03 -17.15 1.70
CA GLY A 148 -10.84 -16.59 2.79
C GLY A 148 -10.76 -15.06 2.83
N SER A 149 -9.58 -14.49 2.59
CA SER A 149 -9.43 -13.03 2.58
C SER A 149 -10.17 -12.36 1.43
N LYS A 150 -10.21 -13.00 0.24
CA LYS A 150 -11.03 -12.53 -0.88
C LYS A 150 -12.51 -12.53 -0.51
N GLN A 151 -12.99 -13.63 0.07
CA GLN A 151 -14.39 -13.74 0.47
C GLN A 151 -14.75 -12.74 1.56
N CYS A 152 -13.87 -12.55 2.54
CA CYS A 152 -14.06 -11.56 3.60
C CYS A 152 -14.19 -10.15 3.03
N LEU A 153 -13.33 -9.74 2.09
CA LEU A 153 -13.42 -8.44 1.43
C LEU A 153 -14.71 -8.31 0.60
N ALA A 154 -15.09 -9.35 -0.14
CA ALA A 154 -16.34 -9.38 -0.89
C ALA A 154 -17.57 -9.23 0.02
N ASN A 155 -17.58 -9.85 1.21
CA ASN A 155 -18.65 -9.70 2.19
C ASN A 155 -18.80 -8.27 2.73
N HIS A 156 -17.75 -7.46 2.63
CA HIS A 156 -17.77 -6.02 2.97
C HIS A 156 -17.95 -5.13 1.74
N GLY A 157 -18.24 -5.70 0.56
CA GLY A 157 -18.50 -4.96 -0.67
C GLY A 157 -17.24 -4.59 -1.47
N TYR A 158 -16.07 -5.14 -1.14
CA TYR A 158 -14.81 -4.86 -1.85
C TYR A 158 -14.46 -5.97 -2.84
N HIS A 159 -14.25 -5.59 -4.10
CA HIS A 159 -13.87 -6.51 -5.18
C HIS A 159 -12.35 -6.55 -5.35
N ALA A 160 -11.65 -7.20 -4.41
CA ALA A 160 -10.19 -7.32 -4.47
C ALA A 160 -9.74 -8.21 -5.65
N THR A 161 -8.89 -7.64 -6.50
CA THR A 161 -8.22 -8.29 -7.64
C THR A 161 -6.73 -8.44 -7.42
N THR A 162 -6.16 -7.64 -6.51
CA THR A 162 -4.73 -7.65 -6.18
C THR A 162 -4.50 -8.24 -4.80
N PHE A 163 -3.36 -8.91 -4.64
CA PHE A 163 -2.95 -9.57 -3.42
C PHE A 163 -1.52 -9.18 -3.07
N ALA A 164 -1.29 -8.73 -1.84
CA ALA A 164 0.03 -8.48 -1.28
C ALA A 164 0.46 -9.67 -0.40
N TYR A 165 1.68 -10.16 -0.62
CA TYR A 165 2.26 -11.27 0.12
C TYR A 165 2.81 -10.79 1.48
N PRO A 166 2.37 -11.34 2.61
CA PRO A 166 2.97 -11.04 3.92
C PRO A 166 4.47 -11.28 3.93
N TYR A 167 5.21 -10.42 4.62
CA TYR A 167 6.67 -10.52 4.79
C TYR A 167 7.48 -10.53 3.48
N ASN A 168 6.89 -10.11 2.35
CA ASN A 168 7.49 -10.20 1.02
C ASN A 168 7.91 -11.64 0.65
N GLU A 169 7.11 -12.62 1.07
CA GLU A 169 7.42 -14.04 0.97
C GLU A 169 6.38 -14.83 0.15
N GLY A 170 6.82 -15.85 -0.59
CA GLY A 170 5.95 -16.84 -1.23
C GLY A 170 5.73 -16.63 -2.73
N SER A 171 6.12 -15.49 -3.28
CA SER A 171 6.09 -15.22 -4.73
C SER A 171 7.03 -16.14 -5.55
N ASN A 172 7.98 -16.79 -4.89
CA ASN A 172 8.89 -17.79 -5.47
C ASN A 172 8.47 -19.24 -5.18
N ASN A 173 7.33 -19.46 -4.53
CA ASN A 173 6.81 -20.79 -4.20
C ASN A 173 5.60 -21.11 -5.09
N ALA A 174 5.76 -22.08 -5.99
CA ALA A 174 4.74 -22.44 -6.97
C ALA A 174 3.39 -22.81 -6.32
N THR A 175 3.39 -23.49 -5.17
CA THR A 175 2.15 -23.85 -4.47
C THR A 175 1.41 -22.60 -4.00
N VAL A 176 2.12 -21.63 -3.43
CA VAL A 176 1.53 -20.36 -2.98
C VAL A 176 1.01 -19.56 -4.17
N VAL A 177 1.84 -19.40 -5.21
CA VAL A 177 1.48 -18.67 -6.44
C VAL A 177 0.24 -19.26 -7.11
N ASN A 178 0.13 -20.59 -7.19
CA ASN A 178 -1.03 -21.26 -7.75
C ASN A 178 -2.31 -21.01 -6.95
N VAL A 179 -2.23 -20.96 -5.61
CA VAL A 179 -3.40 -20.62 -4.78
C VAL A 179 -3.75 -19.14 -4.94
N VAL A 180 -2.78 -18.23 -5.04
CA VAL A 180 -3.06 -16.82 -5.34
C VAL A 180 -3.76 -16.69 -6.69
N ALA A 181 -3.22 -17.28 -7.75
CA ALA A 181 -3.79 -17.23 -9.10
C ALA A 181 -5.20 -17.86 -9.19
N LYS A 182 -5.50 -18.84 -8.35
CA LYS A 182 -6.85 -19.43 -8.24
C LYS A 182 -7.89 -18.41 -7.76
N TYR A 183 -7.52 -17.46 -6.90
CA TYR A 183 -8.45 -16.51 -6.28
C TYR A 183 -8.32 -15.08 -6.82
N TYR A 184 -7.14 -14.66 -7.25
CA TYR A 184 -6.83 -13.29 -7.68
C TYR A 184 -6.33 -13.32 -9.12
N SER A 185 -7.02 -12.57 -9.99
CA SER A 185 -6.85 -12.54 -11.45
C SER A 185 -7.16 -11.15 -11.98
#